data_AF-A0A6B3NE91-F1
#
_entry.id   AF-A0A6B3NE91-F1
#
_cell.length_a   1.000
_cell.length_b   1.000
_cell.length_c   1.000
_cell.angle_alpha   90.00
_cell.angle_beta   90.00
_cell.angle_gamma   90.00
#
_symmetry.space_group_name_H-M   'P 1'
#
loop_
_entity.id
_entity.type
_entity.pdbx_description
1 polymer ?
#
loop_
_entity_poly.entity_id
_entity_poly.type
_entity_poly.pdbx_seq_one_letter_code
_entity_poly.pdbx_strand_id
1 'polypeptide(L)'
;MDQRTLSGIWEASNGNRDIVVIQKGDKILVHWKEQNPYWNYAEGTVREGEDIVSMSFGGSEQKAGFISPYFDSITWGNGNSWTKKF
;
A
#
# COMPACT_ATOMS: atom_id res chain seq x y z
N MET A 1 21.65 5.20 -1.50
CA MET A 1 20.38 5.92 -1.72
C MET A 1 19.36 5.21 -0.87
N ASP A 2 18.61 5.94 -0.04
CA ASP A 2 17.65 5.35 0.88
C ASP A 2 16.47 4.77 0.07
N GLN A 3 16.50 3.46 -0.18
CA GLN A 3 15.53 2.74 -1.01
C GLN A 3 14.23 2.39 -0.25
N ARG A 4 14.11 2.82 1.01
CA ARG A 4 12.97 2.56 1.89
C ARG A 4 11.80 3.47 1.58
N THR A 5 11.21 3.29 0.40
CA THR A 5 9.97 3.98 0.02
C THR A 5 8.97 3.03 -0.60
N LEU A 6 7.72 3.16 -0.18
CA LEU A 6 6.58 2.51 -0.81
C LEU A 6 6.19 3.17 -2.14
N SER A 7 6.77 4.31 -2.50
CA SER A 7 6.44 4.98 -3.75
C SER A 7 6.72 4.08 -4.95
N GLY A 8 5.75 3.93 -5.85
CA GLY A 8 5.85 3.09 -7.04
C GLY A 8 4.52 2.53 -7.53
N ILE A 9 4.61 1.65 -8.53
CA ILE A 9 3.47 0.87 -9.01
C ILE A 9 3.49 -0.47 -8.26
N TRP A 10 2.33 -0.90 -7.80
CA TRP A 10 2.11 -2.12 -7.04
C TRP A 10 0.99 -2.94 -7.67
N GLU A 11 0.95 -4.22 -7.36
CA GLU A 11 -0.09 -5.14 -7.80
C GLU A 11 -0.68 -5.88 -6.61
N ALA A 12 -2.00 -5.92 -6.52
CA ALA A 12 -2.68 -6.71 -5.50
C ALA A 12 -2.90 -8.17 -5.92
N SER A 13 -2.69 -9.10 -4.98
CA SER A 13 -2.85 -10.55 -5.17
C SER A 13 -4.28 -10.98 -5.53
N ASN A 14 -5.28 -10.13 -5.33
CA ASN A 14 -6.71 -10.45 -5.47
C ASN A 14 -7.33 -10.04 -6.81
N GLY A 15 -6.53 -9.80 -7.84
CA GLY A 15 -7.06 -9.56 -9.19
C GLY A 15 -6.19 -8.70 -10.11
N ASN A 16 -4.86 -8.74 -9.96
CA ASN A 16 -3.90 -8.03 -10.82
C ASN A 16 -4.16 -6.52 -11.00
N ARG A 17 -4.70 -5.87 -9.96
CA ARG A 17 -4.99 -4.45 -10.04
C ARG A 17 -3.71 -3.65 -9.88
N ASP A 18 -3.42 -2.80 -10.86
CA ASP A 18 -2.36 -1.80 -10.75
C ASP A 18 -2.73 -0.73 -9.71
N ILE A 19 -1.83 -0.50 -8.77
CA ILE A 19 -1.95 0.44 -7.67
C ILE A 19 -0.79 1.43 -7.76
N VAL A 20 -1.09 2.72 -7.81
CA VAL A 20 -0.09 3.79 -7.70
C VAL A 20 0.00 4.20 -6.24
N VAL A 21 1.21 4.11 -5.67
CA VAL A 21 1.50 4.53 -4.30
C VAL A 21 2.47 5.71 -4.35
N ILE A 22 2.14 6.75 -3.59
CA ILE A 22 2.99 7.94 -3.40
C ILE A 22 3.21 8.11 -1.89
N GLN A 23 4.45 8.00 -1.45
CA GLN A 23 4.84 8.27 -0.06
C GLN A 23 5.48 9.66 0.07
N LYS A 24 5.07 10.42 1.08
CA LYS A 24 5.66 11.70 1.48
C LYS A 24 5.87 11.69 2.99
N GLY A 25 7.10 11.39 3.42
CA GLY A 25 7.40 11.14 4.83
C GLY A 25 6.66 9.90 5.33
N ASP A 26 5.93 10.04 6.44
CA ASP A 26 5.09 9.00 7.01
C ASP A 26 3.76 8.83 6.26
N LYS A 27 3.33 9.77 5.43
CA LYS A 27 2.04 9.69 4.72
C LYS A 27 2.15 8.94 3.40
N ILE A 28 1.11 8.17 3.09
CA ILE A 28 0.94 7.52 1.78
C ILE A 28 -0.40 7.84 1.17
N LEU A 29 -0.38 8.06 -0.14
CA LEU A 29 -1.54 8.20 -1.00
C LEU A 29 -1.56 7.04 -1.98
N VAL A 30 -2.72 6.44 -2.15
CA VAL A 30 -2.90 5.24 -2.97
C VAL A 30 -4.03 5.45 -3.95
N HIS A 31 -3.80 5.07 -5.20
CA HIS A 31 -4.77 5.14 -6.28
C HIS A 31 -4.80 3.84 -7.09
N TRP A 32 -5.99 3.26 -7.30
CA TRP A 32 -6.17 2.10 -8.17
C TRP A 32 -6.37 2.59 -9.60
N LYS A 33 -5.55 2.10 -10.54
CA LYS A 33 -5.70 2.47 -11.96
C LYS A 33 -6.98 1.91 -12.56
N GLU A 34 -7.33 0.69 -12.17
CA GLU A 34 -8.59 0.06 -12.56
C GLU A 34 -9.73 0.59 -11.69
N GLN A 35 -10.86 0.90 -12.34
CA GLN A 35 -12.02 1.43 -11.66
C GLN A 35 -12.53 0.41 -10.64
N ASN A 36 -12.30 0.69 -9.37
CA ASN A 36 -12.75 -0.14 -8.28
C ASN A 36 -14.06 0.46 -7.75
N PRO A 37 -15.19 -0.28 -7.81
CA PRO A 37 -16.49 0.25 -7.44
C PRO A 37 -16.59 0.66 -5.96
N TYR A 38 -15.64 0.24 -5.12
CA TYR A 38 -15.68 0.50 -3.68
C TYR A 38 -14.69 1.58 -3.21
N TRP A 39 -13.52 1.71 -3.86
CA TRP A 39 -12.50 2.69 -3.48
C TRP A 39 -11.51 2.92 -4.62
N ASN A 40 -11.46 4.14 -5.17
CA ASN A 40 -10.47 4.53 -6.18
C ASN A 40 -9.25 5.24 -5.57
N TYR A 41 -9.41 5.76 -4.35
CA TYR A 41 -8.37 6.45 -3.61
C TYR A 41 -8.39 5.98 -2.17
N ALA A 42 -7.21 5.90 -1.57
CA ALA A 42 -7.03 5.60 -0.16
C ALA A 42 -5.82 6.37 0.36
N GLU A 43 -5.83 6.63 1.66
CA GLU A 43 -4.72 7.26 2.36
C GLU A 43 -4.27 6.38 3.51
N GLY A 44 -3.03 6.56 3.92
CA GLY A 44 -2.46 5.81 5.01
C GLY A 44 -1.22 6.44 5.59
N THR A 45 -0.66 5.76 6.57
CA THR A 45 0.56 6.14 7.26
C THR A 45 1.50 4.96 7.40
N VAL A 46 2.79 5.18 7.16
CA VAL A 46 3.89 4.25 7.44
C VAL A 46 4.48 4.63 8.80
N ARG A 47 4.57 3.64 9.70
CA ARG A 47 5.27 3.79 10.96
C ARG A 47 6.71 3.36 10.78
N GLU A 48 7.57 4.31 10.45
CA GLU A 48 9.00 4.07 10.27
C GLU A 48 9.60 3.48 11.56
N GLY A 49 10.26 2.32 11.44
CA GLY A 49 10.83 1.58 12.57
C GLY A 49 10.03 0.34 13.00
N GLU A 50 8.74 0.25 12.64
CA GLU A 50 7.92 -0.95 12.87
C GLU A 50 7.65 -1.73 11.58
N ASP A 51 8.03 -1.19 10.42
CA ASP A 51 7.72 -1.75 9.09
C ASP A 51 6.22 -2.07 8.92
N ILE A 52 5.37 -1.21 9.50
CA ILE A 52 3.91 -1.31 9.44
C ILE A 52 3.35 -0.15 8.61
N VAL A 53 2.37 -0.48 7.77
CA VAL A 53 1.53 0.48 7.05
C VAL A 53 0.09 0.38 7.54
N SER A 54 -0.56 1.52 7.78
CA SER A 54 -1.98 1.59 8.12
C SER A 54 -2.73 2.34 7.03
N MET A 55 -3.82 1.79 6.51
CA MET A 55 -4.58 2.33 5.37
C MET A 55 -6.07 2.47 5.69
N SER A 56 -6.70 3.58 5.29
CA SER A 56 -8.16 3.70 5.26
C SER A 56 -8.68 3.64 3.83
N PHE A 57 -9.61 2.71 3.57
CA PHE A 57 -10.24 2.53 2.26
C PHE A 57 -11.70 3.01 2.34
N GLY A 58 -12.07 3.99 1.52
CA GLY A 58 -13.47 4.45 1.42
C GLY A 58 -14.08 4.95 2.73
N GLY A 59 -13.28 5.47 3.67
CA GLY A 59 -13.74 5.99 4.97
C GLY A 59 -14.07 4.92 6.03
N SER A 60 -13.77 3.65 5.76
CA SER A 60 -13.91 2.55 6.73
C SER A 60 -12.56 2.00 7.20
N GLU A 61 -12.60 1.12 8.22
CA GLU A 61 -11.52 0.76 9.17
C GLU A 61 -10.08 0.68 8.61
N GLN A 62 -9.15 1.11 9.48
CA GLN A 62 -7.71 1.08 9.25
C GLN A 62 -7.22 -0.36 9.13
N LYS A 63 -6.82 -0.79 7.92
CA LYS A 63 -6.13 -2.06 7.74
C LYS A 63 -4.64 -1.85 7.97
N ALA A 64 -4.09 -2.58 8.94
CA ALA A 64 -2.64 -2.71 9.10
C ALA A 64 -2.09 -3.76 8.12
N GLY A 65 -1.00 -3.42 7.46
CA GLY A 65 -0.19 -4.32 6.66
C GLY A 65 1.26 -4.29 7.14
N PHE A 66 1.95 -5.41 6.96
CA PHE A 66 3.39 -5.54 7.24
C PHE A 66 4.18 -5.36 5.95
N ILE A 67 5.17 -4.48 5.98
CA ILE A 67 6.06 -4.17 4.86
C ILE A 67 7.23 -5.16 4.92
N SER A 68 7.63 -5.71 3.77
CA SER A 68 8.83 -6.54 3.71
C SER A 68 10.08 -5.72 4.00
N PRO A 69 11.17 -6.31 4.52
CA PRO A 69 12.44 -5.61 4.75
C PRO A 69 13.04 -4.98 3.48
N TYR A 70 12.62 -5.46 2.30
CA TYR A 70 13.06 -4.98 0.99
C TYR A 70 12.16 -3.88 0.42
N PHE A 71 11.06 -3.52 1.11
CA PHE A 71 10.08 -2.52 0.66
C PHE A 71 9.49 -2.84 -0.73
N ASP A 72 9.36 -4.13 -1.02
CA ASP A 72 8.88 -4.67 -2.30
C ASP A 72 7.54 -5.41 -2.17
N SER A 73 7.08 -5.66 -0.95
CA SER A 73 5.81 -6.35 -0.70
C SER A 73 5.16 -5.86 0.60
N ILE A 74 3.82 -5.91 0.64
CA ILE A 74 3.00 -5.62 1.82
C ILE A 74 2.06 -6.82 2.03
N THR A 75 2.03 -7.37 3.24
CA THR A 75 1.08 -8.43 3.62
C THR A 75 0.02 -7.87 4.55
N TRP A 76 -1.24 -7.97 4.16
CA TRP A 76 -2.38 -7.45 4.91
C TRP A 76 -2.94 -8.51 5.87
N GLY A 77 -3.54 -8.09 6.98
CA GLY A 77 -4.12 -9.00 7.97
C GLY A 77 -5.25 -9.90 7.44
N ASN A 78 -5.81 -9.60 6.26
CA ASN A 78 -6.81 -10.44 5.58
C ASN A 78 -6.22 -11.45 4.59
N GLY A 79 -4.90 -11.66 4.61
CA GLY A 79 -4.20 -12.63 3.75
C GLY A 79 -3.92 -12.15 2.32
N ASN A 80 -4.41 -10.97 1.92
CA ASN A 80 -4.01 -10.38 0.64
C ASN A 80 -2.61 -9.79 0.76
N SER A 81 -1.92 -9.70 -0.37
CA SER A 81 -0.63 -9.03 -0.46
C SER A 81 -0.57 -8.08 -1.64
N TRP A 82 0.26 -7.05 -1.51
CA TRP A 82 0.65 -6.19 -2.62
C TRP A 82 2.13 -6.42 -2.91
N THR A 83 2.50 -6.45 -4.19
CA THR A 83 3.89 -6.57 -4.63
C THR A 83 4.25 -5.41 -5.54
N LYS A 84 5.43 -4.81 -5.34
CA LYS A 84 5.93 -3.70 -6.14
C LYS A 84 6.31 -4.20 -7.53
N LYS A 85 5.82 -3.52 -8.57
CA LYS A 85 6.22 -3.77 -9.96
C LYS A 85 7.57 -3.08 -10.20
N PHE A 86 8.56 -3.86 -10.65
CA PHE A 86 9.90 -3.41 -11.00
C PHE A 86 9.90 -2.56 -12.27
#